data_AF-A0A2E3TVW8-F1
#
_entry.id   AF-A0A2E3TVW8-F1
#
_cell.length_a   1.000
_cell.length_b   1.000
_cell.length_c   1.000
_cell.angle_alpha   90.00
_cell.angle_beta   90.00
_cell.angle_gamma   90.00
#
_symmetry.space_group_name_H-M   'P 1'
#
loop_
_entity.id
_entity.type
_entity.pdbx_description
1 polymer ?
#
loop_
_entity_poly.entity_id
_entity_poly.type
_entity_poly.pdbx_seq_one_letter_code
_entity_poly.pdbx_strand_id
1 'polypeptide(L)' 'MTSADGVVIAIDGPAGAGKSTVGRAVAARLGLGYLDTGAMYRGVTFGVLRRGLDPGDVEAVARIAEAIELG' A
#
# COMPACT_ATOMS: atom_id res chain seq x y z
N MET A 1 -2.09 -17.09 25.39
CA MET A 1 -1.82 -16.61 24.02
C MET A 1 -1.15 -15.26 24.17
N THR A 2 0.18 -15.28 24.24
CA THR A 2 0.99 -14.10 24.54
C THR A 2 1.10 -13.29 23.26
N SER A 3 0.50 -12.09 23.23
CA SER A 3 0.78 -11.09 22.19
C SER A 3 2.28 -10.83 22.22
N ALA A 4 2.99 -11.18 21.15
CA ALA A 4 4.28 -10.57 20.91
C ALA A 4 3.95 -9.19 20.32
N ASP A 5 4.01 -8.15 21.14
CA ASP A 5 3.72 -6.78 20.75
C ASP A 5 4.78 -6.33 19.71
N GLY A 6 4.49 -6.62 18.45
CA GLY A 6 5.33 -6.24 17.32
C GLY A 6 5.36 -4.72 17.15
N VAL A 7 6.52 -4.18 16.81
CA VAL A 7 6.68 -2.74 16.57
C VAL A 7 6.05 -2.36 15.23
N VAL A 8 5.07 -1.44 15.25
CA VAL A 8 4.47 -0.84 14.05
C VAL A 8 4.91 0.62 13.96
N ILE A 9 5.42 1.01 12.78
CA ILE A 9 5.92 2.37 12.52
C ILE A 9 5.15 2.97 11.34
N ALA A 10 4.42 4.07 11.59
CA ALA A 10 3.81 4.87 10.54
C ALA A 10 4.78 5.98 10.08
N ILE A 11 4.86 6.21 8.77
CA ILE A 11 5.71 7.25 8.15
C ILE A 11 4.86 8.07 7.18
N ASP A 12 4.49 9.27 7.61
CA ASP A 12 3.61 10.18 6.86
C ASP A 12 4.34 11.46 6.40
N GLY A 13 3.74 12.15 5.43
CA GLY A 13 4.31 13.34 4.79
C GLY A 13 3.87 13.50 3.34
N PRO A 14 4.16 14.65 2.70
CA PRO A 14 3.68 14.95 1.35
C PRO A 14 4.32 14.06 0.27
N ALA A 15 3.75 14.07 -0.93
CA ALA A 15 4.35 13.43 -2.09
C ALA A 15 5.78 13.97 -2.34
N GLY A 16 6.71 13.10 -2.73
CA GLY A 16 8.10 13.48 -2.96
C GLY A 16 8.99 13.62 -1.70
N ALA A 17 8.44 13.54 -0.48
CA ALA A 17 9.22 13.68 0.76
C ALA A 17 10.18 12.51 1.08
N GLY A 18 10.33 11.52 0.20
CA GLY A 18 11.22 10.37 0.42
C GLY A 18 10.70 9.27 1.37
N LYS A 19 9.42 9.28 1.73
CA LYS A 19 8.80 8.33 2.67
C LYS A 19 9.07 6.86 2.35
N SER A 20 8.88 6.43 1.10
CA SER A 20 9.12 5.04 0.71
C SER A 20 10.60 4.66 0.80
N THR A 21 11.51 5.60 0.54
CA THR A 21 12.96 5.39 0.67
C THR A 21 13.35 5.23 2.14
N VAL A 22 12.91 6.15 3.00
CA VAL A 22 13.19 6.09 4.44
C VAL A 22 12.53 4.87 5.07
N GLY A 23 11.27 4.58 4.75
CA GLY A 23 10.54 3.44 5.30
C GLY A 23 11.20 2.09 4.97
N ARG A 24 11.66 1.90 3.72
CA ARG A 24 12.44 0.71 3.37
C ARG A 24 13.75 0.61 4.15
N ALA A 25 14.47 1.72 4.30
CA ALA A 25 15.72 1.73 5.05
C ALA A 25 15.52 1.42 6.54
N VAL A 26 14.48 1.98 7.16
CA VAL A 26 14.11 1.71 8.55
C VAL A 26 13.71 0.24 8.73
N ALA A 27 12.83 -0.28 7.87
CA ALA A 27 12.39 -1.67 7.93
C ALA A 27 13.57 -2.65 7.80
N ALA A 28 14.47 -2.43 6.83
CA ALA A 28 15.66 -3.25 6.65
C ALA A 28 16.59 -3.20 7.87
N ARG A 29 16.78 -2.03 8.49
CA ARG A 29 17.67 -1.86 9.65
C ARG A 29 17.11 -2.48 10.93
N LEU A 30 15.79 -2.57 11.05
CA LEU A 30 15.09 -3.11 12.21
C LEU A 30 14.62 -4.57 12.01
N GLY A 31 14.81 -5.14 10.82
CA GLY A 31 14.29 -6.48 10.50
C GLY A 31 12.76 -6.54 10.46
N LEU A 32 12.09 -5.44 10.09
CA LEU A 32 10.64 -5.34 9.99
C LEU A 32 10.15 -5.54 8.55
N GLY A 33 8.88 -5.91 8.40
CA GLY A 33 8.18 -5.81 7.12
C GLY A 33 8.00 -4.35 6.69
N TYR A 34 7.87 -4.13 5.38
CA TYR A 34 7.62 -2.82 4.78
C TYR A 34 6.34 -2.86 3.94
N LEU A 35 5.45 -1.87 4.14
CA LEU A 35 4.20 -1.72 3.40
C LEU A 35 4.15 -0.35 2.72
N ASP A 36 4.08 -0.31 1.39
CA ASP A 36 3.89 0.93 0.61
C ASP A 36 2.40 1.10 0.24
N THR A 37 1.64 1.77 1.10
CA THR A 37 0.22 2.04 0.86
C THR A 37 -0.01 2.84 -0.42
N GLY A 38 0.92 3.72 -0.79
CA GLY A 38 0.84 4.48 -2.04
C GLY A 38 0.93 3.58 -3.27
N ALA A 39 1.78 2.55 -3.24
CA ALA A 39 1.84 1.55 -4.30
C ALA A 39 0.55 0.73 -4.38
N MET A 40 -0.05 0.38 -3.24
CA MET A 40 -1.33 -0.34 -3.20
C MET A 40 -2.45 0.44 -3.90
N TYR A 41 -2.69 1.70 -3.51
CA TYR A 41 -3.71 2.54 -4.14
C TYR A 41 -3.47 2.70 -5.64
N ARG A 42 -2.22 2.95 -6.06
CA ARG A 42 -1.88 3.03 -7.49
C ARG A 42 -2.12 1.72 -8.24
N GLY A 43 -1.85 0.58 -7.61
CA GLY A 43 -2.13 -0.74 -8.17
C GLY A 43 -3.61 -0.94 -8.45
N VAL A 44 -4.47 -0.62 -7.47
CA VAL A 44 -5.94 -0.68 -7.64
C VAL A 44 -6.37 0.25 -8.78
N THR A 45 -5.94 1.51 -8.78
CA THR A 45 -6.26 2.47 -9.85
C THR A 45 -5.83 1.94 -11.22
N PHE A 46 -4.61 1.41 -11.33
CA PHE A 46 -4.12 0.80 -12.56
C PHE A 46 -5.00 -0.37 -13.00
N GLY A 47 -5.39 -1.24 -12.08
CA GLY A 47 -6.26 -2.39 -12.35
C GLY A 47 -7.65 -2.00 -12.85
N VAL A 48 -8.22 -0.90 -12.34
CA VAL A 48 -9.50 -0.32 -12.77
C VAL A 48 -9.35 0.24 -14.19
N LEU A 49 -8.37 1.12 -14.41
CA LEU A 49 -8.14 1.77 -15.70
C LEU A 49 -7.83 0.76 -16.82
N ARG A 50 -7.02 -0.27 -16.53
CA ARG A 50 -6.67 -1.31 -17.51
C ARG A 50 -7.88 -2.12 -17.98
N ARG A 51 -8.93 -2.23 -17.16
CA ARG A 51 -10.16 -2.94 -17.49
C ARG A 51 -11.23 -2.03 -18.11
N GLY A 52 -10.92 -0.75 -18.32
CA GLY A 52 -11.86 0.23 -18.88
C GLY A 52 -13.05 0.52 -17.96
N LEU A 53 -12.91 0.28 -16.66
CA LEU A 53 -13.95 0.56 -15.67
C LEU A 53 -13.92 2.04 -15.28
N ASP A 54 -15.08 2.62 -14.98
CA ASP A 54 -15.19 3.97 -14.45
C ASP A 54 -14.60 4.05 -13.03
N PRO A 55 -13.57 4.87 -12.78
CA PRO A 55 -13.06 5.10 -11.42
C PRO A 55 -14.08 5.73 -10.46
N GLY A 56 -15.16 6.31 -10.98
CA GLY A 56 -16.29 6.81 -10.19
C GLY A 56 -17.27 5.72 -9.73
N ASP A 57 -17.24 4.53 -10.33
CA ASP A 57 -18.05 3.38 -9.90
C ASP A 57 -17.39 2.69 -8.70
N VAL A 58 -17.85 3.08 -7.50
CA VAL A 58 -17.34 2.57 -6.22
C VAL A 58 -17.38 1.04 -6.15
N GLU A 59 -18.46 0.42 -6.62
CA GLU A 59 -18.63 -1.03 -6.56
C GLU A 59 -17.67 -1.73 -7.52
N ALA A 60 -17.46 -1.18 -8.72
CA ALA A 60 -16.45 -1.68 -9.64
C ALA A 60 -15.04 -1.56 -9.08
N VAL A 61 -14.70 -0.43 -8.47
CA VAL A 61 -13.40 -0.21 -7.83
C VAL A 61 -13.18 -1.19 -6.67
N ALA A 62 -14.19 -1.41 -5.82
CA ALA A 62 -14.13 -2.34 -4.69
C ALA A 62 -13.85 -3.77 -5.15
N ARG A 63 -14.54 -4.26 -6.20
CA ARG A 63 -14.28 -5.59 -6.78
C ARG A 63 -12.84 -5.73 -7.28
N ILE A 64 -12.28 -4.68 -7.87
CA ILE A 64 -10.86 -4.70 -8.29
C ILE A 64 -9.93 -4.70 -7.07
N ALA A 65 -10.24 -3.93 -6.03
CA ALA A 65 -9.43 -3.90 -4.81
C ALA A 65 -9.40 -5.26 -4.08
N GLU A 66 -10.49 -6.02 -4.10
CA GLU A 66 -10.55 -7.37 -3.52
C GLU A 66 -9.80 -8.41 -4.36
N ALA A 67 -9.79 -8.26 -5.69
CA ALA A 67 -9.25 -9.26 -6.61
C ALA A 67 -7.80 -9.00 -7.04
N ILE A 68 -7.22 -7.85 -6.70
CA ILE A 68 -5.87 -7.50 -7.15
C ILE A 68 -4.80 -8.21 -6.31
N GLU A 69 -3.88 -8.87 -7.00
CA GLU A 69 -2.65 -9.38 -6.39
C GLU A 69 -1.54 -8.36 -6.56
N LEU A 70 -1.03 -7.85 -5.45
CA LEU A 70 0.13 -6.96 -5.39
C LEU A 70 1.31 -7.82 -4.92
N GLY A 71 2.25 -8.09 -5.83
CA GLY A 71 3.42 -8.94 -5.58
C GLY A 71 4.42 -8.38 -4.59
#